data_AF-A0A8T5TFI0-F1
#
_entry.id   AF-A0A8T5TFI0-F1
#
_cell.length_a   1.000
_cell.length_b   1.000
_cell.length_c   1.000
_cell.angle_alpha   90.00
_cell.angle_beta   90.00
_cell.angle_gamma   90.00
#
_symmetry.space_group_name_H-M   'P 1'
#
loop_
_entity.id
_entity.type
_entity.pdbx_description
1 polymer ?
#
loop_
_entity_poly.entity_id
_entity_poly.type
_entity_poly.pdbx_seq_one_letter_code
_entity_poly.pdbx_strand_id
1 'polypeptide(L)'
;MLLEDELAKIKEFFKRNVIISDFEEILRFKPDTLIGIDQISSEELRKVGINNLDDLANLSKDTPLEIKGILPNIIIKWIKISKLIKKKITEQLRTQKKLLLIGLDNGGKTSILSVLQDKFSIIKSLLPTKGVRREKLEFFGFPIVSWDLGGQVQYREKYYFNKPEIFFTEVDLILYVIDVQDRNRFQESAEYFSQVLEALSDLGENAPILIVLNKSDQDFRKTIEWQKNINAIKEVLSPVLIKFDTFEIDYYDTTIFQKETIMQMFSIALKKVSDTSEIIEHILQEFLYIVNGKAASLISMDGLIFGSYFQTNTDEMLINNTALLLQTLSNFHNSIGLIREKLIKLEFPMNGITIQGEKLFEYSNLQIPVYFWVLLDDPSLIDENIEYFKQQLLPLINLFI
;
A
#
# COMPACT_ATOMS: atom_id res chain seq x y z
N MET A 1 -9.87 15.72 12.94
CA MET A 1 -9.30 16.59 11.90
C MET A 1 -9.50 16.04 10.48
N LEU A 2 -8.78 15.01 9.99
CA LEU A 2 -8.99 14.49 8.61
C LEU A 2 -10.41 13.94 8.35
N LEU A 3 -10.97 13.18 9.29
CA LEU A 3 -12.35 12.68 9.23
C LEU A 3 -13.43 13.79 9.23
N GLU A 4 -13.16 14.92 9.90
CA GLU A 4 -14.10 16.05 9.97
C GLU A 4 -14.11 16.83 8.65
N ASP A 5 -12.96 16.96 7.99
CA ASP A 5 -12.83 17.61 6.68
C ASP A 5 -13.52 16.81 5.57
N GLU A 6 -13.39 15.48 5.56
CA GLU A 6 -14.08 14.63 4.59
C GLU A 6 -15.59 14.60 4.84
N LEU A 7 -16.03 14.61 6.11
CA LEU A 7 -17.46 14.74 6.44
C LEU A 7 -18.01 16.10 5.96
N ALA A 8 -17.21 17.18 6.03
CA ALA A 8 -17.59 18.49 5.51
C ALA A 8 -17.77 18.48 3.98
N LYS A 9 -16.89 17.80 3.23
CA LYS A 9 -17.04 17.63 1.77
C LYS A 9 -18.27 16.78 1.42
N ILE A 10 -18.54 15.70 2.16
CA ILE A 10 -19.73 14.86 1.91
C ILE A 10 -21.01 15.65 2.22
N LYS A 11 -21.01 16.51 3.26
CA LYS A 11 -22.14 17.38 3.59
C LYS A 11 -22.57 18.29 2.42
N GLU A 12 -21.66 18.65 1.52
CA GLU A 12 -22.00 19.49 0.35
C GLU A 12 -23.00 18.84 -0.61
N PHE A 13 -23.17 17.52 -0.59
CA PHE A 13 -24.13 16.80 -1.43
C PHE A 13 -25.56 16.79 -0.85
N PHE A 14 -25.73 17.23 0.40
CA PHE A 14 -26.99 17.15 1.15
C PHE A 14 -27.65 18.51 1.33
N LYS A 15 -28.99 18.51 1.45
CA LYS A 15 -29.74 19.74 1.73
C LYS A 15 -29.31 20.32 3.09
N ARG A 16 -29.30 21.66 3.19
CA ARG A 16 -28.81 22.40 4.38
C ARG A 16 -29.45 22.01 5.72
N ASN A 17 -30.65 21.45 5.69
CA ASN A 17 -31.40 21.02 6.87
C ASN A 17 -31.09 19.57 7.31
N VAL A 18 -30.26 18.83 6.56
CA VAL A 18 -29.85 17.47 6.90
C VAL A 18 -28.72 17.55 7.93
N ILE A 19 -28.96 16.99 9.11
CA ILE A 19 -27.95 16.88 10.16
C ILE A 19 -27.18 15.58 9.94
N ILE A 20 -25.87 15.68 9.79
CA ILE A 20 -24.98 14.53 9.63
C ILE A 20 -24.01 14.53 10.81
N SER A 21 -24.24 13.59 11.73
CA SER A 21 -23.44 13.32 12.92
C SER A 21 -22.37 12.25 12.68
N ASP A 22 -22.67 11.28 11.83
CA ASP A 22 -21.82 10.09 11.59
C ASP A 22 -21.92 9.64 10.12
N PHE A 23 -20.83 9.14 9.56
CA PHE A 23 -20.75 8.54 8.24
C PHE A 23 -21.64 7.29 8.12
N GLU A 24 -21.80 6.48 9.18
CA GLU A 24 -22.58 5.24 9.15
C GLU A 24 -24.08 5.46 8.87
N GLU A 25 -24.61 6.64 9.21
CA GLU A 25 -26.03 6.96 9.06
C GLU A 25 -26.38 7.44 7.64
N ILE A 26 -25.40 7.96 6.90
CA ILE A 26 -25.62 8.66 5.63
C ILE A 26 -26.24 7.74 4.58
N LEU A 27 -25.79 6.49 4.49
CA LEU A 27 -26.34 5.52 3.53
C LEU A 27 -27.79 5.13 3.82
N ARG A 28 -28.26 5.34 5.05
CA ARG A 28 -29.64 5.06 5.48
C ARG A 28 -30.58 6.24 5.23
N PHE A 29 -30.06 7.39 4.80
CA PHE A 29 -30.88 8.55 4.51
C PHE A 29 -31.82 8.32 3.34
N LYS A 30 -32.98 8.96 3.38
CA LYS A 30 -33.95 8.94 2.28
C LYS A 30 -33.39 9.69 1.07
N PRO A 31 -33.81 9.34 -0.17
CA PRO A 31 -33.33 10.02 -1.38
C PRO A 31 -33.50 11.54 -1.35
N ASP A 32 -34.60 12.07 -0.80
CA ASP A 32 -34.87 13.52 -0.72
C ASP A 32 -33.92 14.29 0.20
N THR A 33 -33.00 13.63 0.89
CA THR A 33 -31.92 14.31 1.63
C THR A 33 -30.83 14.84 0.69
N LEU A 34 -30.65 14.24 -0.49
CA LEU A 34 -29.69 14.71 -1.50
C LEU A 34 -30.18 15.98 -2.19
N ILE A 35 -29.21 16.85 -2.53
CA ILE A 35 -29.48 18.01 -3.37
C ILE A 35 -29.96 17.56 -4.75
N GLY A 36 -31.07 18.14 -5.18
CA GLY A 36 -31.67 17.86 -6.48
C GLY A 36 -32.68 16.71 -6.51
N ILE A 37 -32.99 16.08 -5.37
CA ILE A 37 -34.12 15.14 -5.23
C ILE A 37 -35.21 15.82 -4.40
N ASP A 38 -36.37 16.11 -4.99
CA ASP A 38 -37.52 16.63 -4.26
C ASP A 38 -38.32 15.49 -3.55
N GLN A 39 -39.25 15.87 -2.68
CA GLN A 39 -40.04 14.89 -1.90
C GLN A 39 -40.94 14.02 -2.78
N ILE A 40 -41.51 14.56 -3.85
CA ILE A 40 -42.41 13.83 -4.76
C ILE A 40 -41.60 12.78 -5.52
N SER A 41 -40.44 13.16 -6.04
CA SER A 41 -39.48 12.27 -6.69
C SER A 41 -38.99 11.16 -5.76
N SER A 42 -38.71 11.49 -4.49
CA SER A 42 -38.35 10.50 -3.45
C SER A 42 -39.49 9.53 -3.15
N GLU A 43 -40.75 9.99 -3.09
CA GLU A 43 -41.89 9.11 -2.91
C GLU A 43 -42.08 8.12 -4.06
N GLU A 44 -41.89 8.56 -5.31
CA GLU A 44 -41.97 7.67 -6.48
C GLU A 44 -40.82 6.64 -6.49
N LEU A 45 -39.59 7.03 -6.12
CA LEU A 45 -38.46 6.11 -5.92
C LEU A 45 -38.78 5.05 -4.85
N ARG A 46 -39.38 5.46 -3.74
CA ARG A 46 -39.73 4.56 -2.64
C ARG A 46 -40.82 3.57 -3.00
N LYS A 47 -41.77 3.95 -3.87
CA LYS A 47 -42.82 3.03 -4.38
C LYS A 47 -42.22 1.86 -5.17
N VAL A 48 -41.06 2.05 -5.79
CA VAL A 48 -40.35 0.99 -6.55
C VAL A 48 -39.27 0.28 -5.72
N GLY A 49 -39.25 0.47 -4.39
CA GLY A 49 -38.37 -0.24 -3.47
C GLY A 49 -37.03 0.44 -3.19
N ILE A 50 -36.79 1.64 -3.71
CA ILE A 50 -35.57 2.41 -3.44
C ILE A 50 -35.83 3.30 -2.22
N ASN A 51 -35.52 2.78 -1.02
CA ASN A 51 -35.91 3.42 0.24
C ASN A 51 -34.87 4.41 0.77
N ASN A 52 -33.60 4.20 0.45
CA ASN A 52 -32.48 4.97 0.95
C ASN A 52 -31.38 5.16 -0.11
N LEU A 53 -30.31 5.85 0.26
CA LEU A 53 -29.17 6.10 -0.63
C LEU A 53 -28.37 4.84 -0.95
N ASP A 54 -28.31 3.85 -0.05
CA ASP A 54 -27.67 2.57 -0.32
C ASP A 54 -28.39 1.79 -1.43
N ASP A 55 -29.72 1.72 -1.36
CA ASP A 55 -30.56 1.10 -2.37
C ASP A 55 -30.32 1.78 -3.74
N LEU A 56 -30.27 3.11 -3.76
CA LEU A 56 -30.04 3.90 -4.97
C LEU A 56 -28.62 3.69 -5.53
N ALA A 57 -27.62 3.54 -4.66
CA ALA A 57 -26.23 3.27 -5.04
C ALA A 57 -26.05 1.85 -5.60
N ASN A 58 -26.85 0.87 -5.16
CA ASN A 58 -26.73 -0.53 -5.59
C ASN A 58 -27.39 -0.83 -6.95
N LEU A 59 -28.04 0.14 -7.58
CA LEU A 59 -28.66 -0.03 -8.90
C LEU A 59 -27.60 -0.14 -10.01
N SER A 60 -27.86 -0.98 -11.03
CA SER A 60 -27.03 -1.06 -12.22
C SER A 60 -27.13 0.25 -13.04
N LYS A 61 -26.02 0.67 -13.66
CA LYS A 61 -25.97 1.87 -14.54
C LYS A 61 -26.89 1.72 -15.76
N ASP A 62 -27.21 0.48 -16.13
CA ASP A 62 -27.98 0.14 -17.33
C ASP A 62 -29.42 -0.29 -17.01
N THR A 63 -29.88 -0.09 -15.77
CA THR A 63 -31.26 -0.43 -15.40
C THR A 63 -32.21 0.59 -16.04
N PRO A 64 -33.09 0.21 -16.98
CA PRO A 64 -34.07 1.12 -17.56
C PRO A 64 -35.20 1.33 -16.56
N LEU A 65 -34.95 2.16 -15.55
CA LEU A 65 -35.96 2.54 -14.56
C LEU A 65 -36.76 3.72 -15.11
N GLU A 66 -37.95 3.44 -15.62
CA GLU A 66 -38.94 4.46 -15.92
C GLU A 66 -39.73 4.78 -14.64
N ILE A 67 -39.38 5.89 -13.99
CA ILE A 67 -40.08 6.37 -12.80
C ILE A 67 -40.99 7.51 -13.21
N LYS A 68 -42.27 7.40 -12.84
CA LYS A 68 -43.30 8.34 -13.25
C LYS A 68 -42.91 9.78 -12.87
N GLY A 69 -42.83 10.66 -13.86
CA GLY A 69 -42.52 12.07 -13.66
C GLY A 69 -41.04 12.42 -13.52
N ILE A 70 -40.11 11.46 -13.69
CA ILE A 70 -38.67 11.68 -13.58
C ILE A 70 -37.99 11.28 -14.88
N LEU A 71 -37.16 12.17 -15.44
CA LEU A 71 -36.40 11.88 -16.65
C LEU A 71 -35.29 10.85 -16.37
N PRO A 72 -35.04 9.86 -17.26
CA PRO A 72 -34.03 8.82 -17.06
C PRO A 72 -32.62 9.36 -16.76
N ASN A 73 -32.21 10.44 -17.45
CA ASN A 73 -30.89 11.06 -17.25
C ASN A 73 -30.70 11.62 -15.83
N ILE A 74 -31.80 12.05 -15.19
CA ILE A 74 -31.79 12.56 -13.82
C ILE A 74 -31.60 11.38 -12.84
N ILE A 75 -32.26 10.25 -13.08
CA ILE A 75 -32.10 9.03 -12.28
C ILE A 75 -30.66 8.51 -12.36
N ILE A 76 -30.07 8.46 -13.55
CA ILE A 76 -28.67 8.07 -13.76
C ILE A 76 -27.72 8.99 -12.97
N LYS A 77 -27.99 10.30 -12.97
CA LYS A 77 -27.21 11.28 -12.19
C LYS A 77 -27.28 10.95 -10.69
N TRP A 78 -28.46 10.67 -10.15
CA TRP A 78 -28.62 10.32 -8.74
C TRP A 78 -27.95 9.00 -8.37
N ILE A 79 -28.03 7.97 -9.22
CA ILE A 79 -27.30 6.70 -9.02
C ILE A 79 -25.79 6.96 -8.96
N LYS A 80 -25.24 7.78 -9.86
CA LYS A 80 -23.80 8.11 -9.87
C LYS A 80 -23.39 8.85 -8.60
N ILE A 81 -24.18 9.82 -8.15
CA ILE A 81 -23.92 10.58 -6.93
C ILE A 81 -24.00 9.66 -5.70
N SER A 82 -25.02 8.81 -5.58
CA SER A 82 -25.14 7.86 -4.48
C SER A 82 -24.02 6.82 -4.47
N LYS A 83 -23.56 6.34 -5.63
CA LYS A 83 -22.38 5.47 -5.74
C LYS A 83 -21.11 6.17 -5.27
N LEU A 84 -20.91 7.43 -5.67
CA LEU A 84 -19.75 8.23 -5.25
C LEU A 84 -19.75 8.45 -3.73
N ILE A 85 -20.91 8.83 -3.17
CA ILE A 85 -21.09 9.04 -1.74
C ILE A 85 -20.87 7.73 -0.97
N LYS A 86 -21.42 6.61 -1.45
CA LYS A 86 -21.19 5.28 -0.88
C LYS A 86 -19.72 4.91 -0.89
N LYS A 87 -19.04 5.08 -2.03
CA LYS A 87 -17.60 4.81 -2.15
C LYS A 87 -16.80 5.63 -1.12
N LYS A 88 -17.03 6.95 -1.06
CA LYS A 88 -16.39 7.86 -0.10
C LYS A 88 -16.66 7.48 1.36
N ILE A 89 -17.91 7.17 1.71
CA ILE A 89 -18.28 6.73 3.06
C ILE A 89 -17.61 5.41 3.41
N THR A 90 -17.66 4.43 2.51
CA THR A 90 -17.03 3.13 2.72
C THR A 90 -15.51 3.27 2.85
N GLU A 91 -14.86 4.15 2.09
CA GLU A 91 -13.44 4.47 2.22
C GLU A 91 -13.12 5.10 3.60
N GLN A 92 -13.96 6.03 4.08
CA GLN A 92 -13.77 6.68 5.39
C GLN A 92 -14.09 5.76 6.58
N LEU A 93 -15.10 4.89 6.44
CA LEU A 93 -15.48 3.90 7.45
C LEU A 93 -14.58 2.67 7.42
N ARG A 94 -13.79 2.48 6.35
CA ARG A 94 -12.82 1.40 6.27
C ARG A 94 -11.68 1.67 7.22
N THR A 95 -11.81 1.09 8.41
CA THR A 95 -10.73 1.00 9.39
C THR A 95 -9.54 0.19 8.89
N GLN A 96 -9.75 -0.68 7.89
CA GLN A 96 -8.75 -1.64 7.42
C GLN A 96 -8.49 -1.60 5.90
N LYS A 97 -7.20 -1.55 5.54
CA LYS A 97 -6.70 -1.55 4.16
C LYS A 97 -6.66 -2.98 3.61
N LYS A 98 -6.99 -3.17 2.34
CA LYS A 98 -7.08 -4.48 1.68
C LYS A 98 -5.87 -4.61 0.78
N LEU A 99 -5.01 -5.56 1.15
CA LEU A 99 -3.84 -5.96 0.38
C LEU A 99 -4.19 -7.22 -0.40
N LEU A 100 -3.98 -7.20 -1.72
CA LEU A 100 -4.26 -8.34 -2.58
C LEU A 100 -2.95 -8.94 -3.08
N LEU A 101 -2.66 -10.19 -2.71
CA LEU A 101 -1.49 -10.93 -3.19
C LEU A 101 -1.93 -11.86 -4.33
N ILE A 102 -1.46 -11.56 -5.53
CA ILE A 102 -1.82 -12.26 -6.77
C ILE A 102 -0.56 -12.74 -7.49
N GLY A 103 -0.69 -13.76 -8.31
CA GLY A 103 0.39 -14.35 -9.11
C GLY A 103 0.13 -15.84 -9.30
N LEU A 104 0.97 -16.50 -10.09
CA LEU A 104 0.85 -17.94 -10.33
C LEU A 104 1.10 -18.77 -9.06
N ASP A 105 0.66 -20.02 -9.08
CA ASP A 105 1.05 -21.00 -8.06
C ASP A 105 2.58 -21.14 -8.00
N ASN A 106 3.10 -21.49 -6.84
CA ASN A 106 4.55 -21.56 -6.57
C ASN A 106 5.34 -20.23 -6.71
N GLY A 107 4.67 -19.10 -6.99
CA GLY A 107 5.30 -17.77 -7.05
C GLY A 107 5.87 -17.27 -5.71
N GLY A 108 5.47 -17.84 -4.58
CA GLY A 108 5.96 -17.49 -3.23
C GLY A 108 5.13 -16.47 -2.46
N LYS A 109 3.88 -16.22 -2.88
CA LYS A 109 2.93 -15.29 -2.24
C LYS A 109 2.74 -15.53 -0.74
N THR A 110 2.37 -16.76 -0.37
CA THR A 110 2.17 -17.17 1.02
C THR A 110 3.48 -17.12 1.81
N SER A 111 4.62 -17.34 1.17
CA SER A 111 5.93 -17.26 1.80
C SER A 111 6.29 -15.82 2.14
N ILE A 112 6.07 -14.87 1.22
CA ILE A 112 6.24 -13.43 1.47
C ILE A 112 5.38 -12.99 2.65
N LEU A 113 4.10 -13.37 2.66
CA LEU A 113 3.18 -13.07 3.75
C LEU A 113 3.65 -13.65 5.09
N SER A 114 4.20 -14.87 5.08
CA SER A 114 4.76 -15.51 6.26
C SER A 114 6.01 -14.79 6.77
N VAL A 115 6.87 -14.27 5.88
CA VAL A 115 8.04 -13.45 6.24
C VAL A 115 7.62 -12.13 6.88
N LEU A 116 6.60 -11.45 6.33
CA LEU A 116 6.04 -10.22 6.90
C LEU A 116 5.46 -10.43 8.31
N GLN A 117 5.11 -11.66 8.67
CA GLN A 117 4.57 -12.02 9.99
C GLN A 117 5.60 -12.69 10.92
N ASP A 118 6.89 -12.69 10.55
CA ASP A 118 7.95 -13.38 11.28
C ASP A 118 7.75 -14.90 11.46
N LYS A 119 6.98 -15.53 10.56
CA LYS A 119 6.67 -16.97 10.56
C LYS A 119 7.62 -17.77 9.67
N PHE A 120 8.93 -17.61 9.86
CA PHE A 120 9.95 -18.28 9.03
C PHE A 120 9.93 -19.81 9.14
N SER A 121 9.62 -20.34 10.32
CA SER A 121 9.71 -21.78 10.62
C SER A 121 8.72 -22.63 9.82
N ILE A 122 7.59 -22.06 9.37
CA ILE A 122 6.55 -22.78 8.65
C ILE A 122 6.71 -22.73 7.13
N ILE A 123 7.62 -21.89 6.61
CA ILE A 123 7.73 -21.64 5.16
C ILE A 123 8.01 -22.93 4.38
N LYS A 124 8.87 -23.81 4.92
CA LYS A 124 9.23 -25.10 4.29
C LYS A 124 8.07 -26.11 4.25
N SER A 125 7.06 -25.96 5.10
CA SER A 125 5.91 -26.86 5.19
C SER A 125 4.63 -26.26 4.61
N LEU A 126 4.71 -25.10 3.95
CA LEU A 126 3.55 -24.48 3.31
C LEU A 126 3.02 -25.38 2.18
N LEU A 127 1.72 -25.66 2.25
CA LEU A 127 0.97 -26.31 1.19
C LEU A 127 0.44 -25.27 0.20
N PRO A 128 0.16 -25.64 -1.06
CA PRO A 128 -0.47 -24.74 -2.01
C PRO A 128 -1.79 -24.17 -1.47
N THR A 129 -1.92 -22.83 -1.50
CA THR A 129 -3.12 -22.14 -1.01
C THR A 129 -4.35 -22.59 -1.79
N LYS A 130 -5.42 -22.95 -1.07
CA LYS A 130 -6.71 -23.34 -1.65
C LYS A 130 -7.66 -22.15 -1.61
N GLY A 131 -8.08 -21.65 -2.79
CA GLY A 131 -8.96 -20.49 -2.88
C GLY A 131 -8.28 -19.25 -2.29
N VAL A 132 -8.97 -18.55 -1.38
CA VAL A 132 -8.46 -17.31 -0.76
C VAL A 132 -8.14 -17.54 0.71
N ARG A 133 -6.90 -17.24 1.10
CA ARG A 133 -6.50 -17.13 2.51
C ARG A 133 -6.53 -15.66 2.93
N ARG A 134 -7.24 -15.37 4.01
CA ARG A 134 -7.34 -14.01 4.58
C ARG A 134 -6.57 -13.95 5.87
N GLU A 135 -5.70 -12.97 5.99
CA GLU A 135 -4.93 -12.74 7.22
C GLU A 135 -4.96 -11.26 7.59
N LYS A 136 -4.95 -11.01 8.90
CA LYS A 136 -4.81 -9.66 9.43
C LYS A 136 -3.33 -9.39 9.64
N LEU A 137 -2.88 -8.24 9.16
CA LEU A 137 -1.58 -7.66 9.38
C LEU A 137 -1.77 -6.31 10.05
N GLU A 138 -0.74 -5.82 10.72
CA GLU A 138 -0.73 -4.49 11.30
C GLU A 138 0.61 -3.86 10.94
N PHE A 139 0.56 -2.80 10.13
CA PHE A 139 1.74 -2.06 9.71
C PHE A 139 1.40 -0.56 9.70
N PHE A 140 2.33 0.28 10.15
CA PHE A 140 2.12 1.74 10.27
C PHE A 140 0.91 2.14 11.13
N GLY A 141 0.51 1.30 12.10
CA GLY A 141 -0.67 1.57 12.94
C GLY A 141 -2.00 1.36 12.21
N PHE A 142 -1.95 0.90 10.95
CA PHE A 142 -3.13 0.58 10.16
C PHE A 142 -3.36 -0.94 10.13
N PRO A 143 -4.59 -1.40 10.45
CA PRO A 143 -4.93 -2.79 10.25
C PRO A 143 -5.07 -3.05 8.74
N ILE A 144 -4.36 -4.05 8.26
CA ILE A 144 -4.41 -4.50 6.87
C ILE A 144 -5.03 -5.89 6.84
N VAL A 145 -5.95 -6.13 5.93
CA VAL A 145 -6.45 -7.46 5.61
C VAL A 145 -5.81 -7.90 4.29
N SER A 146 -4.85 -8.82 4.40
CA SER A 146 -4.25 -9.45 3.23
C SER A 146 -5.12 -10.57 2.70
N TRP A 147 -5.31 -10.60 1.39
CA TRP A 147 -5.98 -11.65 0.64
C TRP A 147 -4.94 -12.36 -0.24
N ASP A 148 -4.48 -13.54 0.19
CA ASP A 148 -3.60 -14.42 -0.57
C ASP A 148 -4.44 -15.34 -1.47
N LEU A 149 -4.42 -15.08 -2.77
CA LEU A 149 -5.18 -15.83 -3.76
C LEU A 149 -4.37 -17.03 -4.26
N GLY A 150 -4.89 -18.24 -4.09
CA GLY A 150 -4.33 -19.45 -4.69
C GLY A 150 -4.15 -19.27 -6.20
N GLY A 151 -2.92 -19.46 -6.69
CA GLY A 151 -2.55 -19.15 -8.08
C GLY A 151 -2.73 -20.29 -9.07
N GLN A 152 -3.28 -21.42 -8.63
CA GLN A 152 -3.51 -22.59 -9.48
C GLN A 152 -4.56 -22.26 -10.54
N VAL A 153 -4.36 -22.77 -11.76
CA VAL A 153 -5.23 -22.55 -12.94
C VAL A 153 -6.72 -22.68 -12.59
N GLN A 154 -7.09 -23.73 -11.83
CA GLN A 154 -8.48 -23.98 -11.44
C GLN A 154 -9.13 -22.82 -10.68
N TYR A 155 -8.38 -22.05 -9.89
CA TYR A 155 -8.91 -20.90 -9.16
C TYR A 155 -8.96 -19.64 -10.01
N ARG A 156 -7.88 -19.39 -10.76
CA ARG A 156 -7.75 -18.23 -11.65
C ARG A 156 -8.87 -18.24 -12.70
N GLU A 157 -9.01 -19.33 -13.45
CA GLU A 157 -9.92 -19.40 -14.59
C GLU A 157 -11.39 -19.64 -14.19
N LYS A 158 -11.66 -20.35 -13.09
CA LYS A 158 -13.03 -20.80 -12.76
C LYS A 158 -13.69 -20.09 -11.58
N TYR A 159 -12.94 -19.33 -10.78
CA TYR A 159 -13.51 -18.73 -9.57
C TYR A 159 -13.33 -17.21 -9.57
N TYR A 160 -12.10 -16.72 -9.72
CA TYR A 160 -11.84 -15.29 -9.53
C TYR A 160 -12.48 -14.42 -10.60
N PHE A 161 -12.38 -14.78 -11.88
CA PHE A 161 -12.97 -14.00 -12.97
C PHE A 161 -14.44 -14.30 -13.26
N ASN A 162 -15.01 -15.33 -12.62
CA ASN A 162 -16.45 -15.59 -12.70
C ASN A 162 -17.28 -14.65 -11.82
N LYS A 163 -16.69 -14.18 -10.70
CA LYS A 163 -17.28 -13.19 -9.78
C LYS A 163 -16.20 -12.20 -9.32
N PRO A 164 -15.65 -11.40 -10.24
CA PRO A 164 -14.53 -10.51 -9.96
C PRO A 164 -14.86 -9.52 -8.83
N GLU A 165 -16.12 -9.13 -8.68
CA GLU A 165 -16.59 -8.23 -7.64
C GLU A 165 -16.36 -8.73 -6.20
N ILE A 166 -16.16 -10.04 -6.00
CA ILE A 166 -15.85 -10.62 -4.69
C ILE A 166 -14.38 -10.42 -4.32
N PHE A 167 -13.49 -10.41 -5.33
CA PHE A 167 -12.05 -10.50 -5.13
C PHE A 167 -11.35 -9.18 -5.38
N PHE A 168 -11.78 -8.44 -6.40
CA PHE A 168 -11.07 -7.29 -6.95
C PHE A 168 -11.70 -5.94 -6.60
N THR A 169 -12.73 -5.88 -5.76
CA THR A 169 -13.31 -4.62 -5.25
C THR A 169 -12.63 -4.15 -3.97
N GLU A 170 -12.69 -2.83 -3.73
CA GLU A 170 -12.19 -2.18 -2.52
C GLU A 170 -10.72 -2.53 -2.24
N VAL A 171 -9.89 -2.59 -3.29
CA VAL A 171 -8.47 -2.94 -3.15
C VAL A 171 -7.67 -1.66 -2.93
N ASP A 172 -6.83 -1.61 -1.89
CA ASP A 172 -5.94 -0.45 -1.68
C ASP A 172 -4.55 -0.70 -2.27
N LEU A 173 -4.11 -1.96 -2.32
CA LEU A 173 -2.76 -2.31 -2.73
C LEU A 173 -2.71 -3.70 -3.33
N ILE A 174 -1.98 -3.86 -4.43
CA ILE A 174 -1.78 -5.15 -5.09
C ILE A 174 -0.30 -5.51 -5.13
N LEU A 175 0.03 -6.71 -4.66
CA LEU A 175 1.32 -7.35 -4.87
C LEU A 175 1.15 -8.45 -5.92
N TYR A 176 1.68 -8.22 -7.13
CA TYR A 176 1.69 -9.21 -8.19
C TYR A 176 3.02 -9.95 -8.23
N VAL A 177 3.04 -11.19 -7.75
CA VAL A 177 4.26 -11.96 -7.53
C VAL A 177 4.60 -12.84 -8.72
N ILE A 178 5.81 -12.66 -9.24
CA ILE A 178 6.40 -13.44 -10.33
C ILE A 178 7.63 -14.17 -9.81
N ASP A 179 7.70 -15.48 -10.04
CA ASP A 179 8.91 -16.26 -9.80
C ASP A 179 9.93 -15.96 -10.92
N VAL A 180 11.03 -15.28 -10.60
CA VAL A 180 12.03 -14.90 -11.61
C VAL A 180 12.80 -16.10 -12.18
N GLN A 181 12.71 -17.28 -11.57
CA GLN A 181 13.41 -18.48 -12.01
C GLN A 181 12.54 -19.35 -12.94
N ASP A 182 11.21 -19.16 -12.98
CA ASP A 182 10.27 -19.96 -13.78
C ASP A 182 9.99 -19.36 -15.17
N ARG A 183 11.04 -19.37 -16.01
CA ARG A 183 11.02 -18.79 -17.37
C ARG A 183 9.86 -19.26 -18.24
N ASN A 184 9.49 -20.52 -18.12
CA ASN A 184 8.48 -21.14 -18.98
C ASN A 184 7.09 -20.56 -18.75
N ARG A 185 6.87 -19.90 -17.60
CA ARG A 185 5.56 -19.38 -17.18
C ARG A 185 5.47 -17.86 -17.21
N PHE A 186 6.48 -17.15 -17.72
CA PHE A 186 6.42 -15.68 -17.83
C PHE A 186 5.24 -15.22 -18.68
N GLN A 187 5.01 -15.89 -19.81
CA GLN A 187 3.88 -15.60 -20.69
C GLN A 187 2.53 -15.88 -20.01
N GLU A 188 2.38 -17.04 -19.37
CA GLU A 188 1.18 -17.40 -18.58
C GLU A 188 0.92 -16.36 -17.46
N SER A 189 1.99 -15.88 -16.82
CA SER A 189 1.91 -14.86 -15.78
C SER A 189 1.47 -13.52 -16.36
N ALA A 190 1.99 -13.10 -17.52
CA ALA A 190 1.57 -11.85 -18.17
C ALA A 190 0.10 -11.90 -18.60
N GLU A 191 -0.36 -13.03 -19.14
CA GLU A 191 -1.76 -13.24 -19.51
C GLU A 191 -2.69 -13.17 -18.29
N TYR A 192 -2.29 -13.80 -17.18
CA TYR A 192 -3.05 -13.69 -15.94
C TYR A 192 -3.08 -12.26 -15.41
N PHE A 193 -1.95 -11.55 -15.45
CA PHE A 193 -1.89 -10.15 -15.03
C PHE A 193 -2.82 -9.28 -15.87
N SER A 194 -2.86 -9.48 -17.19
CA SER A 194 -3.77 -8.77 -18.08
C SER A 194 -5.23 -8.99 -17.71
N GLN A 195 -5.64 -10.21 -17.33
CA GLN A 195 -7.01 -10.49 -16.89
C GLN A 195 -7.33 -9.80 -15.56
N VAL A 196 -6.37 -9.71 -14.64
CA VAL A 196 -6.52 -8.98 -13.38
C VAL A 196 -6.74 -7.50 -13.64
N LEU A 197 -5.92 -6.86 -14.48
CA LEU A 197 -6.06 -5.44 -14.80
C LEU A 197 -7.38 -5.14 -15.52
N GLU A 198 -7.83 -6.04 -16.40
CA GLU A 198 -9.13 -5.93 -17.06
C GLU A 198 -10.28 -5.94 -16.03
N ALA A 199 -10.26 -6.90 -15.10
CA ALA A 199 -11.27 -6.98 -14.03
C ALA A 199 -11.26 -5.74 -13.11
N LEU A 200 -10.08 -5.23 -12.75
CA LEU A 200 -9.96 -4.00 -11.94
C LEU A 200 -10.52 -2.79 -12.69
N SER A 201 -10.15 -2.63 -13.97
CA SER A 201 -10.64 -1.56 -14.84
C SER A 201 -12.17 -1.59 -14.96
N ASP A 202 -12.75 -2.77 -15.20
CA ASP A 202 -14.21 -2.95 -15.32
C ASP A 202 -14.96 -2.60 -14.03
N LEU A 203 -14.33 -2.88 -12.88
CA LEU A 203 -14.86 -2.55 -11.55
C LEU A 203 -14.61 -1.08 -11.16
N GLY A 204 -13.79 -0.33 -11.92
CA GLY A 204 -13.41 1.05 -11.61
C GLY A 204 -12.44 1.16 -10.43
N GLU A 205 -11.61 0.14 -10.23
CA GLU A 205 -10.59 0.04 -9.19
C GLU A 205 -9.23 0.45 -9.78
N ASN A 206 -8.50 1.32 -9.08
CA ASN A 206 -7.22 1.86 -9.55
C ASN A 206 -6.16 1.85 -8.44
N ALA A 207 -6.05 0.71 -7.75
CA ALA A 207 -5.07 0.52 -6.69
C ALA A 207 -3.64 0.51 -7.27
N PRO A 208 -2.64 1.08 -6.57
CA PRO A 208 -1.24 0.90 -6.93
C PRO A 208 -0.84 -0.58 -6.93
N ILE A 209 0.02 -0.95 -7.86
CA ILE A 209 0.44 -2.34 -8.10
C ILE A 209 1.96 -2.44 -8.03
N LEU A 210 2.44 -3.39 -7.24
CA LEU A 210 3.86 -3.73 -7.19
C LEU A 210 4.06 -5.10 -7.86
N ILE A 211 4.85 -5.12 -8.93
CA ILE A 211 5.37 -6.35 -9.53
C ILE A 211 6.53 -6.84 -8.67
N VAL A 212 6.29 -7.92 -7.92
CA VAL A 212 7.26 -8.54 -7.02
C VAL A 212 8.00 -9.64 -7.79
N LEU A 213 9.25 -9.34 -8.18
CA LEU A 213 10.21 -10.23 -8.82
C LEU A 213 10.86 -11.14 -7.75
N ASN A 214 10.10 -12.14 -7.31
CA ASN A 214 10.45 -13.00 -6.18
C ASN A 214 11.39 -14.15 -6.57
N LYS A 215 12.08 -14.71 -5.57
CA LYS A 215 13.18 -15.69 -5.71
C LYS A 215 14.41 -15.09 -6.40
N SER A 216 14.63 -13.80 -6.19
CA SER A 216 15.83 -13.07 -6.62
C SER A 216 16.95 -13.25 -5.59
N ASP A 217 17.30 -14.52 -5.34
CA ASP A 217 18.29 -14.91 -4.33
C ASP A 217 19.68 -14.34 -4.66
N GLN A 218 20.50 -14.06 -3.65
CA GLN A 218 21.74 -13.27 -3.83
C GLN A 218 22.73 -13.90 -4.82
N ASP A 219 22.84 -15.22 -4.83
CA ASP A 219 23.66 -16.02 -5.74
C ASP A 219 23.11 -16.00 -7.18
N PHE A 220 21.78 -16.00 -7.32
CA PHE A 220 21.12 -15.90 -8.62
C PHE A 220 21.12 -14.48 -9.19
N ARG A 221 20.85 -13.46 -8.36
CA ARG A 221 20.68 -12.05 -8.75
C ARG A 221 21.91 -11.44 -9.43
N LYS A 222 23.10 -11.97 -9.14
CA LYS A 222 24.37 -11.52 -9.74
C LYS A 222 24.68 -12.15 -11.10
N THR A 223 23.84 -13.07 -11.58
CA THR A 223 24.07 -13.80 -12.83
C THR A 223 23.55 -13.02 -14.04
N ILE A 224 24.16 -13.28 -15.20
CA ILE A 224 23.62 -12.85 -16.51
C ILE A 224 22.23 -13.47 -16.74
N GLU A 225 22.00 -14.66 -16.17
CA GLU A 225 20.74 -15.37 -16.27
C GLU A 225 19.58 -14.58 -15.66
N TRP A 226 19.78 -14.03 -14.46
CA TRP A 226 18.80 -13.15 -13.81
C TRP A 226 18.49 -11.92 -14.66
N GLN A 227 19.51 -11.24 -15.21
CA GLN A 227 19.29 -10.08 -16.07
C GLN A 227 18.46 -10.41 -17.30
N LYS A 228 18.73 -11.56 -17.95
CA LYS A 228 17.93 -12.07 -19.07
C LYS A 228 16.48 -12.33 -18.64
N ASN A 229 16.26 -12.84 -17.43
CA ASN A 229 14.92 -13.13 -16.92
C ASN A 229 14.13 -11.87 -16.67
N ILE A 230 14.75 -10.86 -16.04
CA ILE A 230 14.09 -9.57 -15.82
C ILE A 230 13.72 -8.91 -17.15
N ASN A 231 14.60 -8.96 -18.15
CA ASN A 231 14.29 -8.43 -19.46
C ASN A 231 13.13 -9.19 -20.12
N ALA A 232 13.15 -10.53 -20.09
CA ALA A 232 12.06 -11.35 -20.62
C ALA A 232 10.72 -11.07 -19.92
N ILE A 233 10.71 -10.92 -18.59
CA ILE A 233 9.51 -10.54 -17.82
C ILE A 233 8.99 -9.17 -18.27
N LYS A 234 9.87 -8.17 -18.39
CA LYS A 234 9.49 -6.83 -18.85
C LYS A 234 8.97 -6.85 -20.30
N GLU A 235 9.56 -7.66 -21.17
CA GLU A 235 9.12 -7.84 -22.55
C GLU A 235 7.70 -8.41 -22.63
N VAL A 236 7.40 -9.47 -21.88
CA VAL A 236 6.04 -10.08 -21.90
C VAL A 236 5.00 -9.20 -21.21
N LEU A 237 5.38 -8.40 -20.21
CA LEU A 237 4.48 -7.47 -19.53
C LEU A 237 4.24 -6.19 -20.34
N SER A 238 5.19 -5.76 -21.17
CA SER A 238 5.11 -4.49 -21.91
C SER A 238 3.79 -4.27 -22.66
N PRO A 239 3.26 -5.23 -23.46
CA PRO A 239 1.96 -5.06 -24.13
C PRO A 239 0.81 -4.85 -23.16
N VAL A 240 0.84 -5.52 -21.99
CA VAL A 240 -0.18 -5.40 -20.94
C VAL A 240 -0.12 -4.01 -20.31
N LEU A 241 1.08 -3.52 -20.00
CA LEU A 241 1.27 -2.18 -19.41
C LEU A 241 0.85 -1.06 -20.37
N ILE A 242 1.09 -1.22 -21.67
CA ILE A 242 0.62 -0.26 -22.69
C ILE A 242 -0.90 -0.26 -22.79
N LYS A 243 -1.55 -1.43 -22.67
CA LYS A 243 -3.02 -1.54 -22.69
C LYS A 243 -3.67 -0.87 -21.46
N PHE A 244 -2.99 -0.90 -20.32
CA PHE A 244 -3.51 -0.47 -19.02
C PHE A 244 -2.62 0.62 -18.40
N ASP A 245 -2.43 1.72 -19.13
CA ASP A 245 -1.52 2.83 -18.77
C ASP A 245 -1.99 3.68 -17.59
N THR A 246 -3.23 3.48 -17.12
CA THR A 246 -3.82 4.22 -15.98
C THR A 246 -3.35 3.71 -14.62
N PHE A 247 -2.81 2.49 -14.55
CA PHE A 247 -2.36 1.89 -13.29
C PHE A 247 -0.93 2.32 -12.96
N GLU A 248 -0.72 2.71 -11.71
CA GLU A 248 0.61 2.94 -11.17
C GLU A 248 1.29 1.60 -10.86
N ILE A 249 2.40 1.32 -11.55
CA ILE A 249 3.09 0.02 -11.52
C ILE A 249 4.58 0.18 -11.26
N ASP A 250 5.07 -0.43 -10.19
CA ASP A 250 6.49 -0.47 -9.82
C ASP A 250 7.04 -1.89 -9.73
N TYR A 251 8.36 -2.04 -9.88
CA TYR A 251 9.04 -3.34 -9.82
C TYR A 251 9.96 -3.44 -8.61
N TYR A 252 9.86 -4.54 -7.88
CA TYR A 252 10.72 -4.83 -6.73
C TYR A 252 11.17 -6.27 -6.78
N ASP A 253 12.48 -6.50 -6.62
CA ASP A 253 13.00 -7.84 -6.45
C ASP A 253 13.10 -8.22 -4.98
N THR A 254 12.72 -9.46 -4.67
CA THR A 254 12.64 -9.95 -3.29
C THR A 254 13.18 -11.36 -3.18
N THR A 255 13.65 -11.68 -1.98
CA THR A 255 13.94 -13.05 -1.56
C THR A 255 13.49 -13.28 -0.13
N ILE A 256 12.93 -14.45 0.13
CA ILE A 256 12.53 -14.86 1.48
C ILE A 256 13.74 -15.14 2.39
N PHE A 257 14.95 -15.23 1.83
CA PHE A 257 16.19 -15.39 2.58
C PHE A 257 16.73 -14.07 3.13
N GLN A 258 16.18 -12.93 2.70
CA GLN A 258 16.54 -11.58 3.17
C GLN A 258 15.25 -10.81 3.48
N LYS A 259 14.79 -10.89 4.74
CA LYS A 259 13.54 -10.26 5.22
C LYS A 259 13.44 -8.80 4.79
N GLU A 260 14.57 -8.12 4.77
CA GLU A 260 14.67 -6.69 4.58
C GLU A 260 14.30 -6.28 3.14
N THR A 261 14.55 -7.13 2.15
CA THR A 261 14.08 -6.91 0.76
C THR A 261 12.54 -6.88 0.69
N ILE A 262 11.89 -7.75 1.45
CA ILE A 262 10.43 -7.83 1.53
C ILE A 262 9.88 -6.65 2.33
N MET A 263 10.52 -6.29 3.44
CA MET A 263 10.12 -5.17 4.29
C MET A 263 10.27 -3.83 3.57
N GLN A 264 11.34 -3.62 2.81
CA GLN A 264 11.53 -2.41 2.00
C GLN A 264 10.46 -2.29 0.91
N MET A 265 10.23 -3.36 0.14
CA MET A 265 9.16 -3.41 -0.86
C MET A 265 7.81 -3.07 -0.23
N PHE A 266 7.50 -3.70 0.92
CA PHE A 266 6.23 -3.49 1.60
C PHE A 266 6.11 -2.08 2.19
N SER A 267 7.21 -1.50 2.67
CA SER A 267 7.24 -0.11 3.14
C SER A 267 6.84 0.84 2.03
N ILE A 268 7.42 0.69 0.85
CA ILE A 268 7.10 1.53 -0.31
C ILE A 268 5.65 1.34 -0.75
N ALA A 269 5.19 0.09 -0.74
CA ALA A 269 3.79 -0.25 -1.01
C ALA A 269 2.82 0.51 -0.10
N LEU A 270 3.15 0.59 1.19
CA LEU A 270 2.32 1.25 2.19
C LEU A 270 2.43 2.78 2.15
N LYS A 271 3.59 3.34 1.78
CA LYS A 271 3.73 4.79 1.57
C LYS A 271 2.73 5.31 0.53
N LYS A 272 2.49 4.56 -0.54
CA LYS A 272 1.51 4.92 -1.58
C LYS A 272 0.07 4.99 -1.10
N VAL A 273 -0.24 4.41 0.06
CA VAL A 273 -1.62 4.34 0.60
C VAL A 273 -1.76 5.01 1.98
N SER A 274 -0.71 5.69 2.45
CA SER A 274 -0.64 6.29 3.79
C SER A 274 -0.26 7.76 3.72
N ASP A 275 -1.24 8.63 3.98
CA ASP A 275 -1.08 10.10 4.01
C ASP A 275 -0.03 10.55 5.04
N THR A 276 0.14 9.80 6.12
CA THR A 276 1.11 10.14 7.16
C THR A 276 2.55 10.04 6.65
N SER A 277 2.80 9.20 5.64
CA SER A 277 4.14 9.04 5.03
C SER A 277 4.59 10.32 4.32
N GLU A 278 3.68 11.00 3.63
CA GLU A 278 3.94 12.27 2.95
C GLU A 278 4.37 13.35 3.96
N ILE A 279 3.70 13.40 5.11
CA ILE A 279 4.03 14.34 6.20
C ILE A 279 5.44 14.05 6.74
N ILE A 280 5.78 12.79 6.99
CA ILE A 280 7.15 12.42 7.41
C ILE A 280 8.16 12.88 6.37
N GLU A 281 7.92 12.63 5.08
CA GLU A 281 8.86 12.98 4.01
C GLU A 281 9.10 14.50 3.93
N HIS A 282 8.07 15.32 4.11
CA HIS A 282 8.23 16.77 4.21
C HIS A 282 9.08 17.20 5.40
N ILE A 283 8.90 16.59 6.58
CA ILE A 283 9.72 16.90 7.77
C ILE A 283 11.18 16.48 7.55
N LEU A 284 11.41 15.33 6.91
CA LEU A 284 12.76 14.88 6.55
C LEU A 284 13.40 15.85 5.55
N GLN A 285 12.64 16.35 4.57
CA GLN A 285 13.11 17.35 3.61
C GLN A 285 13.49 18.66 4.30
N GLU A 286 12.63 19.20 5.17
CA GLU A 286 12.92 20.42 5.94
C GLU A 286 14.17 20.25 6.80
N PHE A 287 14.31 19.10 7.48
CA PHE A 287 15.50 18.80 8.26
C PHE A 287 16.76 18.77 7.41
N LEU A 288 16.75 18.05 6.27
CA LEU A 288 17.90 17.99 5.37
C LEU A 288 18.29 19.36 4.83
N TYR A 289 17.32 20.24 4.57
CA TYR A 289 17.61 21.61 4.15
C TYR A 289 18.37 22.39 5.23
N ILE A 290 17.99 22.25 6.50
CA ILE A 290 18.64 22.92 7.64
C ILE A 290 20.07 22.41 7.83
N VAL A 291 20.27 21.09 7.79
CA VAL A 291 21.59 20.47 8.03
C VAL A 291 22.45 20.35 6.78
N ASN A 292 21.99 20.87 5.64
CA ASN A 292 22.61 20.71 4.32
C ASN A 292 22.97 19.24 3.99
N GLY A 293 22.03 18.33 4.28
CA GLY A 293 22.20 16.89 4.07
C GLY A 293 21.68 16.41 2.71
N LYS A 294 22.17 15.24 2.28
CA LYS A 294 21.92 14.63 0.96
C LYS A 294 20.76 13.65 0.96
N ALA A 295 20.64 12.85 2.01
CA ALA A 295 19.53 11.93 2.20
C ALA A 295 19.24 11.68 3.67
N ALA A 296 17.99 11.36 3.98
CA ALA A 296 17.52 10.96 5.29
C ALA A 296 16.49 9.83 5.16
N SER A 297 16.50 8.91 6.11
CA SER A 297 15.58 7.77 6.12
C SER A 297 15.28 7.32 7.55
N LEU A 298 14.00 7.05 7.84
CA LEU A 298 13.56 6.48 9.10
C LEU A 298 13.34 4.99 8.91
N ILE A 299 14.24 4.18 9.46
CA ILE A 299 14.28 2.75 9.20
C ILE A 299 14.29 1.97 10.52
N SER A 300 13.36 1.03 10.67
CA SER A 300 13.39 0.09 11.78
C SER A 300 14.47 -0.97 11.61
N MET A 301 14.84 -1.61 12.72
CA MET A 301 15.82 -2.71 12.74
C MET A 301 15.42 -3.96 11.95
N ASP A 302 14.14 -4.11 11.62
CA ASP A 302 13.63 -5.19 10.77
C ASP A 302 13.39 -4.73 9.32
N GLY A 303 13.82 -3.52 8.96
CA GLY A 303 13.85 -3.04 7.57
C GLY A 303 12.61 -2.29 7.09
N LEU A 304 11.69 -1.92 7.97
CA LEU A 304 10.55 -1.06 7.65
C LEU A 304 11.03 0.39 7.48
N ILE A 305 10.69 1.02 6.37
CA ILE A 305 10.99 2.43 6.07
C ILE A 305 9.74 3.27 6.31
N PHE A 306 9.74 4.07 7.38
CA PHE A 306 8.64 4.99 7.73
C PHE A 306 8.57 6.21 6.84
N GLY A 307 9.70 6.62 6.28
CA GLY A 307 9.81 7.77 5.39
C GLY A 307 11.25 7.95 4.97
N SER A 308 11.44 8.52 3.79
CA SER A 308 12.77 8.77 3.24
C SER A 308 12.72 9.97 2.31
N TYR A 309 13.73 10.83 2.38
CA TYR A 309 13.92 11.92 1.46
C TYR A 309 15.37 11.93 0.97
N PHE A 310 15.58 12.19 -0.31
CA PHE A 310 16.89 12.12 -0.94
C PHE A 310 16.99 13.07 -2.13
N GLN A 311 18.18 13.61 -2.37
CA GLN A 311 18.45 14.48 -3.52
C GLN A 311 18.63 13.68 -4.81
N THR A 312 19.27 12.51 -4.73
CA THR A 312 19.51 11.62 -5.87
C THR A 312 19.21 10.17 -5.52
N ASN A 313 18.89 9.35 -6.54
CA ASN A 313 18.71 7.90 -6.36
C ASN A 313 19.99 7.22 -5.84
N THR A 314 21.17 7.79 -6.11
CA THR A 314 22.44 7.27 -5.59
C THR A 314 22.53 7.48 -4.08
N ASP A 315 22.07 8.63 -3.57
CA ASP A 315 22.03 8.92 -2.14
C ASP A 315 21.05 7.98 -1.41
N GLU A 316 19.88 7.73 -2.01
CA GLU A 316 18.90 6.76 -1.52
C GLU A 316 19.50 5.36 -1.40
N MET A 317 20.14 4.88 -2.49
CA MET A 317 20.76 3.57 -2.49
C MET A 317 21.88 3.48 -1.45
N LEU A 318 22.69 4.53 -1.31
CA LEU A 318 23.79 4.56 -0.36
C LEU A 318 23.27 4.52 1.08
N ILE A 319 22.28 5.34 1.44
CA ILE A 319 21.76 5.40 2.81
C ILE A 319 21.01 4.13 3.18
N ASN A 320 20.11 3.63 2.32
CA ASN A 320 19.27 2.47 2.64
C ASN A 320 20.09 1.17 2.75
N ASN A 321 21.06 0.96 1.85
CA ASN A 321 21.93 -0.22 1.91
C ASN A 321 22.91 -0.15 3.09
N THR A 322 23.46 1.03 3.37
CA THR A 322 24.39 1.19 4.51
C THR A 322 23.66 1.02 5.83
N ALA A 323 22.47 1.63 5.97
CA ALA A 323 21.63 1.46 7.13
C ALA A 323 21.36 -0.03 7.40
N LEU A 324 20.95 -0.78 6.38
CA LEU A 324 20.70 -2.22 6.50
C LEU A 324 21.94 -3.01 6.98
N LEU A 325 23.13 -2.72 6.44
CA LEU A 325 24.37 -3.36 6.87
C LEU A 325 24.70 -3.04 8.33
N LEU A 326 24.55 -1.78 8.74
CA LEU A 326 24.82 -1.35 10.11
C LEU A 326 23.80 -1.91 11.10
N GLN A 327 22.54 -2.06 10.69
CA GLN A 327 21.51 -2.75 11.47
C GLN A 327 21.85 -4.24 11.63
N THR A 328 22.29 -4.90 10.55
CA THR A 328 22.73 -6.30 10.61
C THR A 328 23.89 -6.47 11.61
N LEU A 329 24.88 -5.58 11.55
CA LEU A 329 26.00 -5.56 12.49
C LEU A 329 25.52 -5.32 13.94
N SER A 330 24.62 -4.37 14.14
CA SER A 330 24.03 -4.08 15.45
C SER A 330 23.22 -5.26 16.01
N ASN A 331 22.47 -5.97 15.17
CA ASN A 331 21.76 -7.19 15.55
C ASN A 331 22.74 -8.30 15.95
N PHE A 332 23.83 -8.48 15.20
CA PHE A 332 24.88 -9.42 15.57
C PHE A 332 25.52 -9.07 16.91
N HIS A 333 25.91 -7.81 17.13
CA HIS A 333 26.46 -7.33 18.40
C HIS A 333 25.51 -7.64 19.58
N ASN A 334 24.23 -7.34 19.43
CA ASN A 334 23.23 -7.65 20.45
C ASN A 334 23.10 -9.16 20.71
N SER A 335 23.18 -9.99 19.66
CA SER A 335 23.09 -11.45 19.79
C SER A 335 24.25 -12.08 20.58
N ILE A 336 25.40 -11.41 20.62
CA ILE A 336 26.58 -11.83 21.40
C ILE A 336 26.70 -11.10 22.75
N GLY A 337 25.66 -10.37 23.16
CA GLY A 337 25.58 -9.71 24.47
C GLY A 337 26.20 -8.31 24.54
N LEU A 338 26.54 -7.68 23.41
CA LEU A 338 26.95 -6.29 23.38
C LEU A 338 25.73 -5.36 23.45
N ILE A 339 25.92 -4.19 24.06
CA ILE A 339 24.88 -3.18 24.19
C ILE A 339 24.61 -2.55 22.83
N ARG A 340 23.33 -2.35 22.51
CA ARG A 340 22.91 -1.68 21.28
C ARG A 340 23.29 -0.19 21.34
N GLU A 341 24.07 0.25 20.37
CA GLU A 341 24.49 1.64 20.25
C GLU A 341 23.31 2.56 19.95
N LYS A 342 23.24 3.70 20.67
CA LYS A 342 22.26 4.77 20.41
C LYS A 342 22.62 5.54 19.13
N LEU A 343 23.92 5.70 18.88
CA LEU A 343 24.48 6.45 17.76
C LEU A 343 25.45 5.56 17.01
N ILE A 344 25.28 5.48 15.69
CA ILE A 344 26.18 4.76 14.78
C ILE A 344 26.67 5.78 13.76
N LYS A 345 27.99 5.91 13.60
CA LYS A 345 28.59 6.84 12.64
C LYS A 345 29.55 6.08 11.72
N LEU A 346 29.41 6.29 10.43
CA LEU A 346 30.30 5.76 9.40
C LEU A 346 30.82 6.90 8.54
N GLU A 347 32.11 7.16 8.63
CA GLU A 347 32.78 8.23 7.90
C GLU A 347 33.47 7.67 6.66
N PHE A 348 33.32 8.36 5.53
CA PHE A 348 34.00 8.09 4.26
C PHE A 348 34.91 9.29 3.93
N PRO A 349 36.11 9.39 4.52
CA PRO A 349 36.94 10.59 4.43
C PRO A 349 37.36 10.94 3.00
N MET A 350 37.60 9.93 2.16
CA MET A 350 37.98 10.14 0.75
C MET A 350 36.88 10.78 -0.08
N ASN A 351 35.62 10.61 0.33
CA ASN A 351 34.45 11.14 -0.35
C ASN A 351 33.89 12.38 0.36
N GLY A 352 34.41 12.72 1.56
CA GLY A 352 33.91 13.82 2.38
C GLY A 352 32.49 13.63 2.89
N ILE A 353 32.08 12.37 3.11
CA ILE A 353 30.69 12.00 3.44
C ILE A 353 30.65 11.25 4.76
N THR A 354 29.61 11.50 5.55
CA THR A 354 29.28 10.77 6.77
C THR A 354 27.86 10.20 6.67
N ILE A 355 27.69 8.96 7.11
CA ILE A 355 26.39 8.37 7.41
C ILE A 355 26.26 8.26 8.92
N GLN A 356 25.20 8.85 9.46
CA GLN A 356 24.91 8.83 10.88
C GLN A 356 23.52 8.22 11.10
N GLY A 357 23.45 7.24 11.99
CA GLY A 357 22.21 6.61 12.44
C GLY A 357 22.01 6.89 13.92
N GLU A 358 20.89 7.50 14.29
CA GLU A 358 20.52 7.70 15.69
C GLU A 358 19.20 6.98 16.01
N LYS A 359 19.21 6.19 17.09
CA LYS A 359 18.00 5.56 17.60
C LYS A 359 17.04 6.64 18.11
N LEU A 360 15.83 6.67 17.54
CA LEU A 360 14.80 7.63 17.93
C LEU A 360 13.79 7.05 18.92
N PHE A 361 13.16 5.93 18.55
CA PHE A 361 12.08 5.32 19.31
C PHE A 361 12.05 3.80 19.09
N GLU A 362 11.10 3.13 19.74
CA GLU A 362 10.78 1.72 19.52
C GLU A 362 9.31 1.62 19.12
N TYR A 363 8.99 0.80 18.12
CA TYR A 363 7.62 0.58 17.67
C TYR A 363 7.19 -0.87 17.89
N SER A 364 5.86 -1.08 17.84
CA SER A 364 5.18 -2.34 18.12
C SER A 364 5.35 -2.83 19.56
N ASN A 365 4.55 -3.83 19.93
CA ASN A 365 4.68 -4.52 21.23
C ASN A 365 6.02 -5.27 21.38
N LEU A 366 6.75 -5.49 20.29
CA LEU A 366 8.06 -6.15 20.28
C LEU A 366 9.22 -5.18 20.54
N GLN A 367 8.95 -3.88 20.75
CA GLN A 367 9.96 -2.85 21.04
C GLN A 367 11.07 -2.80 19.99
N ILE A 368 10.69 -2.86 18.71
CA ILE A 368 11.65 -2.87 17.59
C ILE A 368 12.19 -1.43 17.44
N PRO A 369 13.52 -1.19 17.54
CA PRO A 369 14.04 0.16 17.40
C PRO A 369 13.90 0.72 16.01
N VAL A 370 13.66 2.02 15.94
CA VAL A 370 13.69 2.82 14.72
C VAL A 370 14.85 3.79 14.78
N TYR A 371 15.65 3.79 13.72
CA TYR A 371 16.80 4.64 13.54
C TYR A 371 16.49 5.71 12.50
N PHE A 372 16.85 6.94 12.84
CA PHE A 372 16.97 8.02 11.87
C PHE A 372 18.37 7.98 11.27
N TRP A 373 18.43 7.65 9.99
CA TRP A 373 19.64 7.66 9.19
C TRP A 373 19.70 8.97 8.41
N VAL A 374 20.89 9.57 8.39
CA VAL A 374 21.15 10.77 7.59
C VAL A 374 22.51 10.64 6.90
N LEU A 375 22.57 11.13 5.67
CA LEU A 375 23.74 11.22 4.79
C LEU A 375 24.10 12.69 4.58
N LEU A 376 25.33 13.07 4.88
CA LEU A 376 25.74 14.47 4.99
C LEU A 376 27.25 14.65 4.78
N ASP A 377 27.65 15.88 4.48
CA ASP A 377 29.06 16.24 4.32
C ASP A 377 29.70 16.72 5.64
N ASP A 378 28.93 17.42 6.50
CA ASP A 378 29.39 17.94 7.80
C ASP A 378 28.50 17.47 8.98
N PRO A 379 28.98 16.53 9.82
CA PRO A 379 28.21 15.98 10.94
C PRO A 379 27.99 16.92 12.11
N SER A 380 28.71 18.04 12.20
CA SER A 380 28.52 19.00 13.29
C SER A 380 27.14 19.67 13.26
N LEU A 381 26.52 19.78 12.08
CA LEU A 381 25.22 20.43 11.90
C LEU A 381 24.04 19.62 12.47
N ILE A 382 24.21 18.32 12.71
CA ILE A 382 23.15 17.47 13.26
C ILE A 382 22.93 17.75 14.74
N ASP A 383 24.02 17.85 15.51
CA ASP A 383 23.96 17.87 16.98
C ASP A 383 23.14 19.06 17.50
N GLU A 384 23.15 20.18 16.78
CA GLU A 384 22.40 21.38 17.13
C GLU A 384 20.89 21.28 16.78
N ASN A 385 20.52 20.44 15.82
CA ASN A 385 19.17 20.42 15.22
C ASN A 385 18.37 19.14 15.55
N ILE A 386 19.03 18.06 15.99
CA ILE A 386 18.40 16.75 16.15
C ILE A 386 17.30 16.71 17.22
N GLU A 387 17.45 17.45 18.31
CA GLU A 387 16.44 17.47 19.38
C GLU A 387 15.15 18.18 18.95
N TYR A 388 15.27 19.27 18.18
CA TYR A 388 14.10 19.95 17.60
C TYR A 388 13.38 19.07 16.58
N PHE A 389 14.16 18.41 15.71
CA PHE A 389 13.63 17.44 14.76
C PHE A 389 12.87 16.30 15.44
N LYS A 390 13.42 15.71 16.51
CA LYS A 390 12.74 14.68 17.29
C LYS A 390 11.39 15.16 17.84
N GLN A 391 11.31 16.40 18.33
CA GLN A 391 10.06 16.95 18.87
C GLN A 391 8.96 17.10 17.81
N GLN A 392 9.32 17.41 16.56
CA GLN A 392 8.35 17.47 15.46
C GLN A 392 7.93 16.08 14.98
N LEU A 393 8.87 15.13 14.96
CA LEU A 393 8.66 13.80 14.40
C LEU A 393 7.92 12.87 15.37
N LEU A 394 8.22 12.92 16.68
CA LEU A 394 7.66 12.01 17.70
C LEU A 394 6.12 12.01 17.78
N PRO A 395 5.41 13.16 17.74
CA PRO A 395 3.95 13.18 17.72
C PRO A 395 3.35 12.48 16.50
N LEU A 396 4.00 12.60 15.33
CA LEU A 396 3.55 11.95 14.10
C LEU A 396 3.85 10.47 14.15
N ILE A 397 5.05 10.08 14.61
CA ILE A 397 5.41 8.69 14.88
C ILE A 397 4.38 8.02 15.80
N ASN A 398 3.92 8.69 16.85
CA ASN A 398 2.89 8.13 17.75
C ASN A 398 1.50 7.98 17.10
N LEU A 399 1.27 8.56 15.92
CA LEU A 399 0.09 8.24 15.10
C LEU A 399 0.30 6.99 14.24
N PHE A 400 1.55 6.54 14.05
CA PHE A 400 1.92 5.32 13.31
C PHE A 400 2.13 4.08 14.19
N ILE A 401 2.32 4.25 15.50
CA ILE A 401 2.45 3.17 16.49
C ILE A 401 1.10 2.94 17.13
#